data_AF-Q9XII6-F1
#
_entry.id   AF-Q9XII6-F1
#
_cell.length_a   1.000
_cell.length_b   1.000
_cell.length_c   1.000
_cell.angle_alpha   90.00
_cell.angle_beta   90.00
_cell.angle_gamma   90.00
#
_symmetry.space_group_name_H-M   'P 1'
#
loop_
_entity.id
_entity.type
_entity.pdbx_description
1 polymer ?
#
loop_
_entity_poly.entity_id
_entity_poly.type
_entity_poly.pdbx_seq_one_letter_code
_entity_poly.pdbx_strand_id
1 'polypeptide(L)'
;MVPGEWKATENFGLTYAKFKATNHRYKMGFMAKTRVVRMEPLSDSYYLSLTSFIDVLTGGLNQNYLIDVVGQIVNVGEMETINVHNKPTKKINFELRDHK
;
A
#
# COMPACT_ATOMS: atom_id res chain seq x y z
N MET A 1 2.15 -7.71 -17.34
CA MET A 1 3.29 -7.23 -16.54
C MET A 1 3.60 -8.28 -15.49
N VAL A 2 4.87 -8.65 -15.31
CA VAL A 2 5.27 -9.57 -14.23
C VAL A 2 5.50 -8.75 -12.95
N PRO A 3 4.86 -9.11 -11.82
CA PRO A 3 5.12 -8.48 -10.52
C PRO A 3 6.60 -8.63 -10.11
N GLY A 4 7.15 -7.63 -9.43
CA GLY A 4 8.52 -7.66 -8.89
C GLY A 4 9.64 -7.27 -9.87
N GLU A 5 9.38 -7.15 -11.17
CA GLU A 5 10.39 -6.69 -12.14
C GLU A 5 10.57 -5.17 -12.14
N TRP A 6 11.82 -4.73 -12.24
CA TRP A 6 12.20 -3.33 -12.43
C TRP A 6 11.92 -2.83 -13.85
N LYS A 7 11.33 -1.63 -13.94
CA LYS A 7 10.97 -1.00 -15.21
C LYS A 7 11.17 0.52 -15.14
N ALA A 8 11.77 1.08 -16.18
CA ALA A 8 11.77 2.52 -16.39
C ALA A 8 10.49 2.92 -17.13
N THR A 9 9.83 3.97 -16.65
CA THR A 9 8.63 4.55 -17.28
C THR A 9 8.93 5.97 -17.70
N GLU A 10 8.66 6.30 -18.96
CA GLU A 10 8.97 7.59 -19.59
C GLU A 10 7.72 8.15 -20.27
N ASN A 11 7.67 9.48 -20.45
CA ASN A 11 6.56 10.18 -21.12
C ASN A 11 5.18 9.92 -20.48
N PHE A 12 5.10 10.04 -19.16
CA PHE A 12 3.85 9.93 -18.40
C PHE A 12 3.33 11.31 -17.98
N GLY A 13 2.02 11.41 -17.77
CA GLY A 13 1.40 12.62 -17.22
C GLY A 13 1.46 12.62 -15.70
N LEU A 14 1.53 13.80 -15.09
CA LEU A 14 1.41 13.99 -13.65
C LEU A 14 0.12 14.77 -13.34
N THR A 15 -0.64 14.27 -12.38
CA THR A 15 -1.84 14.95 -11.86
C THR A 15 -1.85 14.89 -10.34
N TYR A 16 -2.53 15.85 -9.69
CA TYR A 16 -2.62 15.85 -8.24
C TYR A 16 -3.34 14.59 -7.74
N ALA A 17 -2.77 13.94 -6.72
CA ALA A 17 -3.36 12.73 -6.15
C ALA A 17 -4.21 13.09 -4.91
N LYS A 18 -5.53 12.94 -5.01
CA LYS A 18 -6.44 13.07 -3.87
C LYS A 18 -6.34 11.87 -2.93
N PHE A 19 -6.27 10.67 -3.49
CA PHE A 19 -6.04 9.42 -2.78
C PHE A 19 -4.63 8.93 -3.10
N LYS A 20 -3.87 8.53 -2.09
CA LYS A 20 -2.43 8.27 -2.24
C LYS A 20 -2.03 6.96 -1.57
N ALA A 21 -1.25 6.16 -2.28
CA ALA A 21 -0.56 5.00 -1.72
C ALA A 21 0.88 5.32 -1.27
N THR A 22 1.37 6.52 -1.59
CA THR A 22 2.73 6.98 -1.24
C THR A 22 2.67 8.44 -0.80
N ASN A 23 3.73 8.94 -0.17
CA ASN A 23 3.81 10.35 0.25
C ASN A 23 3.94 11.35 -0.93
N HIS A 24 3.99 10.87 -2.17
CA HIS A 24 4.15 11.74 -3.33
C HIS A 24 2.85 12.49 -3.66
N ARG A 25 2.96 13.79 -3.92
CA ARG A 25 1.80 14.68 -4.16
C ARG A 25 1.07 14.44 -5.49
N TYR A 26 1.76 13.83 -6.45
CA TYR A 26 1.23 13.55 -7.79
C TYR A 26 1.13 12.05 -8.06
N LYS A 27 0.15 11.67 -8.88
CA LYS A 27 0.03 10.34 -9.48
C LYS A 27 0.45 10.39 -10.95
N MET A 28 1.01 9.28 -11.43
CA MET A 28 1.32 9.07 -12.84
C MET A 28 0.07 8.61 -13.60
N GLY A 29 -0.10 9.12 -14.82
CA GLY A 29 -1.11 8.66 -15.78
C GLY A 29 -0.46 8.31 -17.11
N PHE A 30 -0.90 7.21 -17.73
CA PHE A 30 -0.40 6.81 -19.04
C PHE A 30 -1.01 7.69 -20.12
N MET A 31 -0.20 8.02 -21.12
CA MET A 31 -0.54 8.81 -22.29
C MET A 31 -0.14 8.02 -23.54
N ALA A 32 -0.58 8.48 -24.72
CA ALA A 32 -0.31 7.79 -25.98
C ALA A 32 1.19 7.51 -26.25
N LYS A 33 2.09 8.36 -25.72
CA LYS A 33 3.55 8.23 -25.89
C LYS A 33 4.26 7.61 -24.68
N THR A 34 3.54 7.15 -23.67
CA THR A 34 4.14 6.53 -22.49
C THR A 34 4.87 5.26 -22.89
N ARG A 35 6.14 5.17 -22.48
CA ARG A 35 7.00 4.03 -22.75
C ARG A 35 7.39 3.38 -21.44
N VAL A 36 7.30 2.05 -21.40
CA VAL A 36 7.72 1.24 -20.25
C VAL A 36 8.73 0.23 -20.75
N VAL A 37 9.97 0.30 -20.24
CA VAL A 37 11.06 -0.60 -20.61
C VAL A 37 11.56 -1.34 -19.39
N ARG A 38 11.97 -2.60 -19.57
CA ARG A 38 12.67 -3.35 -18.52
C ARG A 38 14.00 -2.68 -18.23
N MET A 39 14.43 -2.77 -16.98
CA MET A 39 15.74 -2.31 -16.55
C MET A 39 16.29 -3.23 -15.46
N GLU A 40 17.59 -3.13 -15.23
CA GLU A 40 18.23 -3.81 -14.11
C GLU A 40 17.69 -3.31 -12.76
N PRO A 41 17.62 -4.19 -11.75
CA PRO A 41 17.25 -3.78 -10.39
C PRO A 41 18.13 -2.65 -9.85
N LEU A 42 17.51 -1.59 -9.34
CA LEU A 42 18.24 -0.50 -8.69
C LEU A 42 18.36 -0.70 -7.17
N SER A 43 17.47 -1.49 -6.57
CA SER A 43 17.45 -1.75 -5.13
C SER A 43 16.58 -2.98 -4.80
N ASP A 44 16.78 -3.52 -3.61
CA ASP A 44 16.02 -4.61 -2.99
C ASP A 44 15.10 -4.12 -1.85
N SER A 45 15.08 -2.82 -1.58
CA SER A 45 14.22 -2.20 -0.57
C SER A 45 12.73 -2.43 -0.85
N TYR A 46 11.96 -2.58 0.22
CA TYR A 46 10.49 -2.66 0.17
C TYR A 46 9.79 -1.31 0.05
N TYR A 47 10.53 -0.19 0.08
CA TYR A 47 10.00 1.18 -0.03
C TYR A 47 8.88 1.53 0.95
N LEU A 48 8.90 0.94 2.14
CA LEU A 48 7.91 1.19 3.19
C LEU A 48 8.15 2.53 3.89
N SER A 49 7.07 3.22 4.20
CA SER A 49 7.04 4.41 5.06
C SER A 49 6.20 4.11 6.29
N LEU A 50 6.82 3.50 7.30
CA LEU A 50 6.12 2.98 8.48
C LEU A 50 5.45 4.08 9.30
N THR A 51 4.18 3.87 9.62
CA THR A 51 3.36 4.69 10.50
C THR A 51 3.30 4.04 11.88
N SER A 52 3.52 4.84 12.93
CA SER A 52 3.46 4.36 14.31
C SER A 52 2.04 3.99 14.72
N PHE A 53 1.89 3.05 15.64
CA PHE A 53 0.54 2.64 16.07
C PHE A 53 -0.17 3.74 16.84
N ILE A 54 0.56 4.62 17.54
CA ILE A 54 -0.03 5.76 18.24
C ILE A 54 -0.65 6.74 17.25
N ASP A 55 -0.04 6.98 16.09
CA ASP A 55 -0.61 7.85 15.06
C ASP A 55 -1.88 7.25 14.45
N VAL A 56 -1.91 5.92 14.27
CA VAL A 56 -3.11 5.20 13.79
C VAL A 56 -4.26 5.33 14.78
N LEU A 57 -3.99 5.18 16.07
CA LEU A 57 -5.01 5.19 17.12
C LEU A 57 -5.52 6.59 17.47
N THR A 58 -4.69 7.62 17.31
CA THR A 58 -5.05 9.01 17.67
C THR A 58 -5.84 9.75 16.59
N GLY A 59 -6.01 9.17 15.40
CA GLY A 59 -6.92 9.67 14.37
C GLY A 59 -6.46 10.92 13.63
N GLY A 60 -5.19 11.33 13.79
CA GLY A 60 -4.60 12.49 13.09
C GLY A 60 -4.26 12.25 11.62
N LEU A 61 -4.36 11.01 11.15
CA LEU A 61 -3.99 10.62 9.79
C LEU A 61 -5.06 11.01 8.77
N ASN A 62 -4.63 11.41 7.58
CA ASN A 62 -5.55 11.71 6.48
C ASN A 62 -6.14 10.41 5.92
N GLN A 63 -7.45 10.23 6.06
CA GLN A 63 -8.17 9.03 5.62
C GLN A 63 -8.12 8.77 4.09
N ASN A 64 -7.65 9.72 3.29
CA ASN A 64 -7.44 9.50 1.86
C ASN A 64 -6.09 8.84 1.53
N TYR A 65 -5.19 8.71 2.50
CA TYR A 65 -3.82 8.21 2.31
C TYR A 65 -3.65 6.84 2.96
N LEU A 66 -3.11 5.89 2.20
CA LEU A 66 -2.72 4.60 2.75
C LEU A 66 -1.47 4.76 3.62
N ILE A 67 -1.34 3.85 4.59
CA ILE A 67 -0.23 3.79 5.54
C ILE A 67 0.41 2.41 5.50
N ASP A 68 1.69 2.34 5.82
CA ASP A 68 2.40 1.09 6.05
C ASP A 68 2.51 0.87 7.56
N VAL A 69 2.19 -0.34 8.03
CA VAL A 69 2.35 -0.71 9.45
C VAL A 69 3.14 -2.01 9.52
N VAL A 70 4.07 -2.08 10.48
CA VAL A 70 4.83 -3.30 10.79
C VAL A 70 4.77 -3.49 12.29
N GLY A 71 4.46 -4.71 12.71
CA GLY A 71 4.42 -5.09 14.11
C GLY A 71 4.48 -6.59 14.27
N GLN A 72 4.79 -7.02 15.49
CA GLN A 72 4.72 -8.41 15.87
C GLN A 72 3.27 -8.84 15.99
N ILE A 73 2.90 -9.95 15.35
CA ILE A 73 1.61 -10.61 15.61
C ILE A 73 1.65 -11.19 17.02
N VAL A 74 0.75 -10.74 17.89
CA VAL A 74 0.65 -11.21 19.28
C VAL A 74 -0.58 -12.06 19.54
N ASN A 75 -1.59 -11.97 18.66
CA ASN A 75 -2.78 -12.79 18.70
C ASN A 75 -3.32 -13.02 17.28
N VAL A 76 -3.91 -14.19 17.05
CA VAL A 76 -4.60 -14.56 15.81
C VAL A 76 -5.92 -15.22 16.18
N GLY A 77 -7.03 -14.62 15.78
CA GLY A 77 -8.36 -15.17 15.98
C GLY A 77 -8.70 -16.28 15.00
N GLU A 78 -9.88 -16.88 15.19
CA GLU A 78 -10.41 -17.90 14.29
C GLU A 78 -10.79 -17.30 12.93
N MET A 79 -10.78 -18.17 11.90
CA MET A 79 -11.27 -17.80 10.57
C MET A 79 -12.80 -17.90 10.53
N GLU A 80 -13.45 -16.77 10.29
CA GLU A 80 -14.90 -16.65 10.15
C GLU A 80 -15.29 -16.62 8.67
N THR A 81 -16.53 -17.02 8.35
CA THR A 81 -17.15 -16.71 7.05
C THR A 81 -18.28 -15.72 7.27
N ILE A 82 -18.12 -14.51 6.74
CA ILE A 82 -19.10 -13.42 6.81
C ILE A 82 -19.79 -13.22 5.46
N ASN A 83 -20.97 -12.62 5.45
CA ASN A 83 -21.66 -12.24 4.21
C ASN A 83 -21.35 -10.76 3.89
N VAL A 84 -20.69 -10.52 2.75
CA VAL A 84 -20.42 -9.18 2.22
C VAL A 84 -21.13 -9.04 0.88
N HIS A 85 -22.18 -8.23 0.81
CA HIS A 85 -23.00 -8.02 -0.40
C HIS A 85 -23.48 -9.34 -1.04
N ASN A 86 -24.07 -10.23 -0.25
CA ASN A 86 -24.55 -11.57 -0.64
C ASN A 86 -23.44 -12.51 -1.13
N LYS A 87 -22.18 -12.26 -0.76
CA LYS A 87 -21.05 -13.14 -1.06
C LYS A 87 -20.41 -13.65 0.24
N PRO A 88 -20.30 -14.98 0.42
CA PRO A 88 -19.56 -15.54 1.55
C PRO A 88 -18.08 -15.18 1.42
N THR A 89 -17.53 -14.56 2.46
CA THR A 89 -16.17 -14.00 2.49
C THR A 89 -15.47 -14.45 3.77
N LYS A 90 -14.24 -14.95 3.64
CA LYS A 90 -13.41 -15.34 4.80
C LYS A 90 -12.88 -14.08 5.50
N LYS A 91 -12.99 -14.02 6.82
CA LYS A 91 -12.45 -12.97 7.68
C LYS A 91 -11.57 -13.60 8.75
N ILE A 92 -10.48 -12.94 9.11
CA ILE A 92 -9.65 -13.26 10.26
C ILE A 92 -9.29 -11.96 10.97
N ASN A 93 -9.26 -11.99 12.30
CA ASN A 93 -8.76 -10.88 13.11
C ASN A 93 -7.38 -11.26 13.66
N PHE A 94 -6.48 -10.29 13.75
CA PHE A 94 -5.19 -10.46 14.41
C PHE A 94 -4.82 -9.18 15.13
N GLU A 95 -4.00 -9.30 16.17
CA GLU A 95 -3.49 -8.17 16.94
C GLU A 95 -2.00 -7.99 16.66
N LEU A 96 -1.63 -6.75 16.40
CA LEU A 96 -0.24 -6.35 16.20
C LEU A 96 0.26 -5.59 17.42
N ARG A 97 1.54 -5.76 17.73
CA ARG A 97 2.29 -4.95 18.69
C ARG A 97 3.48 -4.29 18.00
N ASP A 98 3.61 -2.98 18.14
CA ASP A 98 4.76 -2.22 17.62
C ASP A 98 6.03 -2.53 18.45
N HIS A 99 7.18 -2.04 17.98
CA HIS A 99 8.40 -2.00 18.79
C HIS A 99 8.21 -1.07 20.01
N LYS A 100 8.99 -1.32 21.07
CA LYS A 100 9.00 -0.47 22.27
C LYS A 100 9.73 0.85 22.02
#